data_AF-A0A921LIU9-F1
#
_entry.id   AF-A0A921LIU9-F1
#
_cell.length_a   1.000
_cell.length_b   1.000
_cell.length_c   1.000
_cell.angle_alpha   90.00
_cell.angle_beta   90.00
_cell.angle_gamma   90.00
#
_symmetry.space_group_name_H-M   'P 1'
#
loop_
_entity.id
_entity.type
_entity.pdbx_description
1 polymer ?
#
loop_
_entity_poly.entity_id
_entity_poly.type
_entity_poly.pdbx_seq_one_letter_code
_entity_poly.pdbx_strand_id
1 'polypeptide(L)'
;MNKKPLFNFLSQLGLLDTVLFPQKEGDYAANLHSDVQNKLKLIQPDAIYIFNNRPFILFFDLSSDNNKERENDIHKKVWSFDNSPIIFVIKELDIKIY
;
A
#
# COMPACT_ATOMS: atom_id res chain seq x y z
N MET A 1 2.85 10.27 13.40
CA MET A 1 3.25 8.85 13.42
C MET A 1 2.28 8.10 14.33
N ASN A 2 1.17 7.62 13.77
CA ASN A 2 0.22 6.73 14.46
C ASN A 2 -0.55 5.97 13.36
N LYS A 3 0.11 5.08 12.62
CA LYS A 3 -0.54 4.13 11.69
C LYS A 3 -1.27 3.02 12.46
N LYS A 4 -1.94 3.38 13.57
CA LYS A 4 -2.66 2.42 14.43
C LYS A 4 -3.70 1.65 13.61
N PRO A 5 -4.46 2.27 12.68
CA PRO A 5 -5.46 1.55 11.91
C PRO A 5 -4.85 0.51 10.98
N LEU A 6 -3.86 0.86 10.16
CA LEU A 6 -3.15 -0.12 9.33
C LEU A 6 -2.49 -1.22 10.16
N PHE A 7 -1.79 -0.87 11.25
CA PHE A 7 -1.13 -1.87 12.09
C PHE A 7 -2.14 -2.85 12.72
N ASN A 8 -3.25 -2.33 13.26
CA ASN A 8 -4.32 -3.16 13.82
C ASN A 8 -4.95 -4.06 12.76
N PHE A 9 -5.20 -3.53 11.57
CA PHE A 9 -5.74 -4.30 10.45
C PHE A 9 -4.81 -5.43 10.02
N LEU A 10 -3.52 -5.14 9.83
CA LEU A 10 -2.51 -6.15 9.49
C LEU A 10 -2.36 -7.21 10.59
N SER A 11 -2.47 -6.81 11.86
CA SER A 11 -2.44 -7.72 13.01
C SER A 11 -3.62 -8.69 12.99
N GLN A 12 -4.83 -8.20 12.72
CA GLN A 12 -6.03 -9.02 12.61
C GLN A 12 -5.95 -10.04 11.46
N LEU A 13 -5.29 -9.68 10.37
CA LEU A 13 -5.04 -10.59 9.25
C LEU A 13 -3.84 -11.53 9.45
N GLY A 14 -3.07 -11.37 10.54
CA GLY A 14 -1.85 -12.14 10.77
C GLY A 14 -0.73 -11.83 9.77
N LEU A 15 -0.72 -10.62 9.18
CA LEU A 15 0.19 -10.24 8.09
C LEU A 15 1.35 -9.33 8.53
N LEU A 16 1.41 -8.93 9.81
CA LEU A 16 2.40 -7.95 10.31
C LEU A 16 3.84 -8.32 9.97
N ASP A 17 4.21 -9.60 10.09
CA ASP A 17 5.59 -10.07 9.85
C ASP A 17 5.88 -10.37 8.37
N THR A 18 4.87 -10.27 7.50
CA THR A 18 5.01 -10.64 6.08
C THR A 18 4.95 -9.44 5.14
N VAL A 19 4.31 -8.34 5.56
CA VAL A 19 4.30 -7.11 4.77
C VAL A 19 5.58 -6.31 4.96
N LEU A 20 5.94 -5.54 3.95
CA LEU A 20 7.05 -4.59 4.00
C LEU A 20 6.51 -3.17 4.12
N PHE A 21 7.09 -2.42 5.03
CA PHE A 21 6.85 -0.98 5.17
C PHE A 21 7.93 -0.20 4.41
N PRO A 22 7.59 0.96 3.83
CA PRO A 22 8.58 1.78 3.16
C PRO A 22 9.59 2.36 4.17
N GLN A 23 10.88 2.27 3.87
CA GLN A 23 11.94 2.86 4.70
C GLN A 23 12.01 4.38 4.51
N LYS A 24 11.99 4.84 3.25
CA LYS A 24 11.94 6.26 2.85
C LYS A 24 11.24 6.40 1.50
N GLU A 25 10.30 7.34 1.37
CA GLU A 25 9.69 7.75 0.09
C GLU A 25 9.30 6.61 -0.90
N GLY A 26 8.75 5.50 -0.39
CA GLY A 26 8.35 4.36 -1.23
C GLY A 26 9.48 3.39 -1.60
N ASP A 27 10.64 3.47 -0.95
CA ASP A 27 11.70 2.47 -1.00
C ASP A 27 11.45 1.34 0.00
N TYR A 28 11.59 0.10 -0.45
CA TYR A 28 11.29 -1.11 0.31
C TYR A 28 12.53 -1.99 0.37
N ALA A 29 12.73 -2.67 1.50
CA ALA A 29 13.83 -3.62 1.70
C ALA A 29 13.63 -4.93 0.91
N ALA A 30 13.48 -4.84 -0.41
CA ALA A 30 13.20 -5.95 -1.30
C ALA A 30 13.94 -5.78 -2.63
N ASN A 31 14.38 -6.90 -3.20
CA ASN A 31 15.02 -6.92 -4.52
C ASN A 31 13.95 -6.91 -5.63
N LEU A 32 13.38 -5.73 -5.88
CA LEU A 32 12.37 -5.49 -6.93
C LEU A 32 13.02 -4.93 -8.20
N HIS A 33 12.44 -5.22 -9.35
CA HIS A 33 12.85 -4.60 -10.62
C HIS A 33 12.74 -3.06 -10.53
N SER A 34 13.65 -2.33 -11.18
CA SER A 34 13.72 -0.87 -11.14
C SER A 34 12.39 -0.19 -11.49
N ASP A 35 11.68 -0.73 -12.48
CA ASP A 35 10.39 -0.18 -12.92
C ASP A 35 9.33 -0.30 -11.83
N VAL A 36 9.31 -1.43 -11.11
CA VAL A 36 8.40 -1.65 -9.99
C VAL A 36 8.73 -0.68 -8.86
N GLN A 37 10.02 -0.50 -8.53
CA GLN A 37 10.46 0.46 -7.53
C GLN A 37 10.02 1.89 -7.90
N ASN A 38 10.22 2.29 -9.15
CA ASN A 38 9.83 3.62 -9.63
C ASN A 38 8.31 3.85 -9.52
N LYS A 39 7.51 2.85 -9.89
CA LYS A 39 6.06 2.95 -9.73
C LYS A 39 5.64 2.98 -8.25
N LEU A 40 6.28 2.22 -7.37
CA LEU A 40 6.02 2.26 -5.93
C LEU A 40 6.38 3.62 -5.30
N LYS A 41 7.45 4.28 -5.78
CA LYS A 41 7.79 5.66 -5.38
C LYS A 41 6.73 6.68 -5.81
N LEU A 42 6.06 6.46 -6.93
CA LEU A 42 4.97 7.32 -7.41
C LEU A 42 3.64 7.09 -6.67
N ILE A 43 3.34 5.82 -6.37
CA ILE A 43 2.09 5.40 -5.71
C ILE A 43 2.15 5.64 -4.19
N GLN A 44 3.32 5.45 -3.58
CA GLN A 44 3.57 5.59 -2.15
C GLN A 44 2.58 4.80 -1.25
N PRO A 45 2.51 3.46 -1.37
CA PRO A 45 1.74 2.66 -0.42
C PRO A 45 2.32 2.77 1.00
N ASP A 46 1.47 2.53 1.99
CA ASP A 46 1.86 2.51 3.40
C ASP A 46 2.49 1.19 3.84
N ALA A 47 2.11 0.09 3.16
CA ALA A 47 2.74 -1.22 3.25
C ALA A 47 2.49 -2.00 1.95
N ILE A 48 3.32 -3.01 1.68
CA ILE A 48 3.14 -3.92 0.55
C ILE A 48 3.30 -5.38 0.98
N TYR A 49 2.57 -6.26 0.32
CA TYR A 49 2.83 -7.70 0.36
C TYR A 49 3.49 -8.12 -0.95
N ILE A 50 4.61 -8.82 -0.87
CA ILE A 50 5.35 -9.30 -2.05
C ILE A 50 5.08 -10.78 -2.26
N PHE A 51 4.70 -11.13 -3.49
CA PHE A 51 4.57 -12.51 -3.97
C PHE A 51 5.34 -12.68 -5.27
N ASN A 52 6.16 -13.72 -5.38
CA ASN A 52 7.00 -13.98 -6.57
C ASN A 52 7.84 -12.76 -7.01
N ASN A 53 8.47 -12.07 -6.04
CA ASN A 53 9.29 -10.87 -6.26
C ASN A 53 8.53 -9.71 -6.95
N ARG A 54 7.20 -9.65 -6.79
CA ARG A 54 6.37 -8.54 -7.24
C ARG A 54 5.42 -8.11 -6.12
N PRO A 55 5.16 -6.81 -5.94
CA PRO A 55 4.13 -6.36 -5.02
C PRO A 55 2.76 -6.84 -5.53
N PHE A 56 2.09 -7.64 -4.71
CA PHE A 56 0.81 -8.26 -5.04
C PHE A 56 -0.35 -7.55 -4.34
N ILE A 57 -0.12 -7.09 -3.11
CA ILE A 57 -1.10 -6.32 -2.34
C ILE A 57 -0.47 -5.00 -1.93
N LEU A 58 -1.20 -3.90 -2.12
CA LEU A 58 -0.83 -2.57 -1.65
C LEU A 58 -1.81 -2.12 -0.57
N PHE A 59 -1.28 -1.60 0.54
CA PHE A 59 -2.08 -1.08 1.63
C PHE A 59 -1.93 0.45 1.70
N PHE A 60 -3.04 1.16 1.83
CA PHE A 60 -3.10 2.61 1.99
C PHE A 60 -3.88 2.94 3.26
N ASP A 61 -3.26 3.66 4.18
CA ASP A 61 -3.88 4.14 5.40
C ASP A 61 -4.34 5.59 5.19
N LEU A 62 -5.64 5.74 4.89
CA LEU A 62 -6.31 7.03 4.77
C LEU A 62 -7.16 7.33 6.01
N SER A 63 -6.98 6.63 7.12
CA SER A 63 -7.82 6.81 8.32
C SER A 63 -7.74 8.22 8.91
N SER A 64 -6.61 8.90 8.73
CA SER A 64 -6.42 10.29 9.16
C SER A 64 -6.62 11.31 8.05
N ASP A 65 -6.99 10.86 6.85
CA ASP A 65 -7.06 11.67 5.64
C ASP A 65 -8.49 11.70 5.09
N ASN A 66 -9.19 12.82 5.33
CA ASN A 66 -10.52 13.05 4.79
C ASN A 66 -10.51 13.51 3.32
N ASN A 67 -9.35 13.56 2.67
CA ASN A 67 -9.21 14.02 1.30
C ASN A 67 -9.61 12.96 0.27
N LYS A 68 -10.81 13.10 -0.30
CA LYS A 68 -11.31 12.27 -1.41
C LYS A 68 -10.44 12.37 -2.68
N GLU A 69 -9.72 13.47 -2.88
CA GLU A 69 -8.84 13.62 -4.05
C GLU A 69 -7.65 12.66 -3.98
N ARG A 70 -7.16 12.36 -2.76
CA ARG A 70 -6.05 11.41 -2.57
C ARG A 70 -6.44 9.99 -2.93
N GLU A 71 -7.62 9.54 -2.54
CA GLU A 71 -8.14 8.21 -2.92
C GLU A 71 -8.28 8.11 -4.45
N ASN A 72 -8.83 9.14 -5.10
CA ASN A 72 -8.93 9.19 -6.57
C ASN A 72 -7.56 9.17 -7.26
N ASP A 73 -6.57 9.86 -6.70
CA ASP A 73 -5.20 9.86 -7.21
C ASP A 73 -4.54 8.47 -7.06
N ILE A 74 -4.72 7.81 -5.91
CA ILE A 74 -4.29 6.42 -5.69
C ILE A 74 -4.88 5.50 -6.76
N HIS A 75 -6.20 5.57 -7.00
CA HIS A 75 -6.86 4.75 -8.02
C HIS A 75 -6.25 4.96 -9.42
N LYS A 76 -6.05 6.22 -9.83
CA LYS A 76 -5.43 6.53 -11.13
C LYS A 76 -4.01 5.99 -11.24
N LYS A 77 -3.21 6.14 -10.18
CA LYS A 77 -1.81 5.69 -10.16
C LYS A 77 -1.71 4.16 -10.16
N VAL A 78 -2.51 3.49 -9.34
CA VAL A 78 -2.56 2.02 -9.29
C VAL A 78 -3.04 1.42 -10.62
N TRP A 79 -3.97 2.07 -11.32
CA TRP A 79 -4.42 1.60 -12.64
C TRP A 79 -3.30 1.55 -13.69
N SER A 80 -2.24 2.36 -13.53
CA SER A 80 -1.06 2.32 -14.41
C SER A 80 -0.01 1.26 -14.02
N PHE A 81 -0.32 0.45 -13.00
CA PHE A 81 0.52 -0.66 -12.57
C PHE A 81 0.20 -1.90 -13.41
N ASP A 82 1.10 -2.26 -14.33
CA ASP A 82 0.94 -3.38 -15.29
C ASP A 82 0.56 -4.74 -14.67
N ASN A 83 0.80 -4.92 -13.37
CA ASN A 83 0.23 -6.03 -12.61
C ASN A 83 -0.88 -5.43 -11.74
N SER A 84 -2.15 -5.75 -11.98
CA SER A 84 -3.26 -5.29 -11.12
C SER A 84 -3.04 -5.82 -9.70
N PRO A 85 -2.59 -4.98 -8.75
CA PRO A 85 -2.46 -5.41 -7.38
C PRO A 85 -3.84 -5.34 -6.72
N ILE A 86 -4.10 -6.22 -5.76
CA ILE A 86 -5.23 -6.00 -4.86
C ILE A 86 -4.86 -4.82 -3.98
N ILE A 87 -5.74 -3.82 -3.87
CA ILE A 87 -5.48 -2.68 -2.98
C ILE A 87 -6.46 -2.63 -1.82
N PHE A 88 -5.92 -2.39 -0.64
CA PHE A 88 -6.69 -2.11 0.57
C PHE A 88 -6.58 -0.63 0.88
N VAL A 89 -7.71 0.06 0.92
CA VAL A 89 -7.81 1.44 1.36
C VAL A 89 -8.51 1.44 2.72
N ILE A 90 -7.74 1.70 3.76
CA ILE A 90 -8.20 1.70 5.16
C ILE A 90 -8.62 3.12 5.51
N LYS A 91 -9.86 3.27 5.98
CA LYS A 91 -10.41 4.54 6.45
C LYS A 91 -10.77 4.43 7.93
N GLU A 92 -11.26 5.53 8.49
CA GLU A 92 -11.66 5.57 9.89
C GLU A 92 -12.77 4.56 10.23
N LEU A 93 -13.77 4.44 9.34
CA LEU A 93 -14.98 3.64 9.58
C LEU A 93 -15.14 2.44 8.65
N ASP A 94 -14.37 2.38 7.57
CA ASP A 94 -14.49 1.33 6.57
C ASP A 94 -13.13 0.90 6.01
N ILE A 95 -13.15 -0.25 5.34
CA ILE A 95 -12.04 -0.75 4.55
C ILE A 95 -12.60 -1.06 3.17
N LYS A 96 -11.98 -0.50 2.15
CA LYS A 96 -12.35 -0.76 0.76
C LYS A 96 -11.29 -1.61 0.07
N ILE A 97 -11.74 -2.55 -0.74
CA ILE A 97 -10.90 -3.50 -1.47
C ILE A 97 -11.24 -3.37 -2.95
N TYR A 98 -10.21 -3.24 -3.79
CA TYR A 98 -10.33 -3.12 -5.24
C TYR A 98 -9.36 -4.07 -5.94
#